data_AF-A0A955VM10-F1
#
_entry.id   AF-A0A955VM10-F1
#
_cell.length_a   1.000
_cell.length_b   1.000
_cell.length_c   1.000
_cell.angle_alpha   90.00
_cell.angle_beta   90.00
_cell.angle_gamma   90.00
#
_symmetry.space_group_name_H-M   'P 1'
#
loop_
_entity.id
_entity.type
_entity.pdbx_description
1 polymer ?
#
loop_
_entity_poly.entity_id
_entity_poly.type
_entity_poly.pdbx_seq_one_letter_code
_entity_poly.pdbx_strand_id
1 'polypeptide(L)'
;MSRSVRHLICLSILLLGGCEACIPPETNNFFANGLIGSACSASDPCNAGLECSNLSEAGYCTASCPPEESCPFGTVCGRVEQLDTTLCLQPWMLFKTSGGVGASCSDTDPCDGCLECLDDGSGATVCSRPCNPGAPCPDGSHCGTRPLQACLPDILGATSDGLGESCESDDDCGSKTRCVLNGAERICSKGCTVDGDCPSGFGCKSASFDTRCEADDENEIYFTGPALGRLCNGTSPCADGLDCISFGRLSYCTKSCRSASVCPSDSQCNDLPARFAAPQSAPETAKTVSSPQCLARRGELGSKCSDENDCPLGLECINQIPGGFCTVECSSTNPCPDELNAKCIKLSGNFGIVCLKPCTSSCDCREGTSCRRVGTSRSFVCFPKL
;
A
#
# COMPACT_ATOMS: atom_id res chain seq x y z
N MET A 1 -2.11 -69.80 -12.13
CA MET A 1 -2.00 -69.55 -13.58
C MET A 1 -3.34 -69.02 -14.05
N SER A 2 -3.56 -67.91 -14.74
CA SER A 2 -2.80 -66.76 -15.21
C SER A 2 -3.87 -65.84 -15.83
N ARG A 3 -3.85 -64.53 -15.53
CA ARG A 3 -4.29 -63.35 -16.33
C ARG A 3 -5.52 -63.51 -17.26
N SER A 4 -6.50 -62.60 -17.25
CA SER A 4 -6.31 -61.30 -17.89
C SER A 4 -7.47 -60.33 -17.60
N VAL A 5 -7.07 -59.08 -17.38
CA VAL A 5 -7.85 -57.88 -17.09
C VAL A 5 -8.33 -57.25 -18.41
N ARG A 6 -9.57 -56.77 -18.45
CA ARG A 6 -10.00 -55.68 -19.36
C ARG A 6 -10.81 -54.67 -18.57
N HIS A 7 -10.17 -53.56 -18.20
CA HIS A 7 -10.84 -52.35 -17.75
C HIS A 7 -11.05 -51.42 -18.94
N LEU A 8 -12.29 -50.92 -19.05
CA LEU A 8 -12.64 -49.78 -19.87
C LEU A 8 -11.85 -48.57 -19.39
N ILE A 9 -11.13 -47.93 -20.31
CA ILE A 9 -10.52 -46.63 -20.12
C ILE A 9 -11.64 -45.59 -20.29
N CYS A 10 -12.02 -44.94 -19.19
CA CYS A 10 -12.78 -43.69 -19.24
C CYS A 10 -11.79 -42.57 -19.59
N LEU A 11 -12.05 -41.92 -20.73
CA LEU A 11 -11.38 -40.70 -21.16
C LEU A 11 -11.96 -39.55 -20.31
N SER A 12 -11.22 -39.07 -19.32
CA SER A 12 -11.58 -37.86 -18.56
C SER A 12 -10.68 -36.70 -18.94
N ILE A 13 -11.38 -35.63 -19.28
CA ILE A 13 -10.96 -34.35 -19.84
C ILE A 13 -10.02 -33.57 -18.90
N LEU A 14 -9.04 -32.92 -19.55
CA LEU A 14 -8.17 -31.84 -19.07
C LEU A 14 -8.92 -30.75 -18.28
N LEU A 15 -8.43 -30.44 -17.08
CA LEU A 15 -8.46 -29.07 -16.54
C LEU A 15 -7.13 -28.82 -15.80
N LEU A 16 -6.23 -28.10 -16.46
CA LEU A 16 -4.94 -27.63 -15.94
C LEU A 16 -5.20 -26.37 -15.10
N GLY A 17 -5.19 -26.48 -13.78
CA GLY A 17 -5.21 -25.34 -12.87
C GLY A 17 -3.80 -25.06 -12.34
N GLY A 18 -3.25 -23.87 -12.63
CA GLY A 18 -2.08 -23.35 -11.92
C GLY A 18 -2.42 -23.09 -10.46
N CYS A 19 -1.43 -23.24 -9.58
CA CYS A 19 -1.60 -22.87 -8.16
C CYS A 19 -1.28 -21.37 -8.02
N GLU A 20 -2.30 -20.58 -7.75
CA GLU A 20 -2.14 -19.18 -7.38
C GLU A 20 -2.03 -19.08 -5.85
N ALA A 21 -1.31 -18.08 -5.33
CA ALA A 21 -1.20 -17.84 -3.88
C ALA A 21 -1.42 -16.36 -3.53
N CYS A 22 -2.05 -16.08 -2.39
CA CYS A 22 -2.19 -14.74 -1.84
C CYS A 22 -0.86 -14.27 -1.29
N ILE A 23 -0.34 -13.19 -1.87
CA ILE A 23 0.92 -12.56 -1.49
C ILE A 23 0.58 -11.11 -1.07
N PRO A 24 0.95 -10.66 0.15
CA PRO A 24 0.79 -9.25 0.51
C PRO A 24 1.69 -8.36 -0.36
N PRO A 25 1.23 -7.18 -0.82
CA PRO A 25 1.93 -6.29 -1.74
C PRO A 25 3.25 -5.78 -1.16
N GLU A 26 3.44 -5.86 0.15
CA GLU A 26 4.66 -5.49 0.87
C GLU A 26 5.81 -6.48 0.71
N THR A 27 5.56 -7.72 0.28
CA THR A 27 6.65 -8.70 0.03
C THR A 27 7.38 -8.50 -1.30
N ASN A 28 7.05 -7.45 -2.06
CA ASN A 28 7.90 -6.94 -3.14
C ASN A 28 8.88 -5.84 -2.68
N ASN A 29 8.87 -5.44 -1.40
CA ASN A 29 9.87 -4.57 -0.80
C ASN A 29 10.58 -5.29 0.36
N PHE A 30 11.77 -5.79 0.06
CA PHE A 30 12.73 -6.38 0.97
C PHE A 30 13.08 -5.43 2.13
N PHE A 31 12.58 -5.67 3.34
CA PHE A 31 13.29 -5.28 4.57
C PHE A 31 14.10 -6.48 5.07
N ALA A 32 15.22 -6.75 4.40
CA ALA A 32 16.25 -7.60 5.00
C ALA A 32 17.14 -6.69 5.85
N ASN A 33 17.31 -7.03 7.13
CA ASN A 33 18.21 -6.29 8.03
C ASN A 33 19.60 -6.19 7.39
N GLY A 34 20.19 -5.00 7.51
CA GLY A 34 21.52 -4.70 6.97
C GLY A 34 21.60 -4.49 5.46
N LEU A 35 20.52 -4.19 4.74
CA LEU A 35 20.57 -3.70 3.35
C LEU A 35 20.61 -2.16 3.29
N ILE A 36 20.92 -1.59 2.12
CA ILE A 36 20.94 -0.14 1.94
C ILE A 36 19.57 0.46 2.28
N GLY A 37 19.55 1.39 3.24
CA GLY A 37 18.34 2.05 3.77
C GLY A 37 17.68 1.38 4.96
N SER A 38 18.17 0.21 5.40
CA SER A 38 17.76 -0.36 6.70
C SER A 38 18.34 0.47 7.85
N ALA A 39 17.58 0.61 8.93
CA ALA A 39 18.10 1.18 10.17
C ALA A 39 19.24 0.32 10.71
N CYS A 40 20.24 0.95 11.32
CA CYS A 40 21.38 0.30 11.94
C CYS A 40 21.78 0.99 13.23
N SER A 41 22.44 0.22 14.09
CA SER A 41 22.96 0.68 15.38
C SER A 41 24.28 -0.01 15.67
N ALA A 42 24.94 0.34 16.78
CA ALA A 42 26.13 -0.36 17.23
C ALA A 42 25.89 -1.87 17.48
N SER A 43 24.64 -2.25 17.80
CA SER A 43 24.23 -3.64 18.05
C SER A 43 23.70 -4.36 16.81
N ASP A 44 23.27 -3.62 15.77
CA ASP A 44 22.74 -4.18 14.53
C ASP A 44 23.56 -3.68 13.33
N PRO A 45 24.68 -4.37 13.01
CA PRO A 45 25.56 -3.97 11.94
C PRO A 45 24.95 -4.23 10.56
N CYS A 46 25.35 -3.41 9.59
CA CYS A 46 25.00 -3.61 8.20
C CYS A 46 25.64 -4.86 7.61
N ASN A 47 25.06 -5.39 6.52
CA ASN A 47 25.67 -6.51 5.81
C ASN A 47 27.06 -6.13 5.27
N ALA A 48 27.91 -7.14 5.07
CA ALA A 48 29.29 -6.94 4.64
C ALA A 48 29.40 -6.02 3.41
N GLY A 49 30.20 -4.95 3.53
CA GLY A 49 30.40 -3.95 2.48
C GLY A 49 29.50 -2.72 2.59
N LEU A 50 28.63 -2.64 3.60
CA LEU A 50 27.85 -1.45 3.93
C LEU A 50 28.32 -0.83 5.25
N GLU A 51 28.23 0.49 5.35
CA GLU A 51 28.57 1.25 6.54
C GLU A 51 27.30 1.86 7.16
N CYS A 52 27.23 1.82 8.49
CA CYS A 52 26.17 2.47 9.24
C CYS A 52 26.46 3.97 9.32
N SER A 53 25.78 4.75 8.47
CA SER A 53 25.92 6.20 8.42
C SER A 53 24.81 6.85 9.22
N ASN A 54 25.18 7.73 10.16
CA ASN A 54 24.21 8.56 10.89
C ASN A 54 23.71 9.66 9.96
N LEU A 55 22.61 9.38 9.27
CA LEU A 55 21.88 10.33 8.45
C LEU A 55 20.71 10.80 9.30
N SER A 56 20.84 11.96 9.94
CA SER A 56 19.95 12.48 11.00
C SER A 56 20.18 11.85 12.40
N GLU A 57 19.14 11.76 13.23
CA GLU A 57 19.18 11.17 14.57
C GLU A 57 19.21 9.62 14.55
N ALA A 58 18.98 9.00 13.39
CA ALA A 58 19.02 7.56 13.19
C ALA A 58 20.17 7.13 12.26
N GLY A 59 20.73 5.95 12.52
CA GLY A 59 21.72 5.31 11.66
C GLY A 59 21.05 4.50 10.55
N TYR A 60 21.57 4.60 9.32
CA TYR A 60 21.12 3.78 8.19
C TYR A 60 22.29 3.12 7.47
N CYS A 61 22.07 1.90 7.00
CA CYS A 61 23.05 1.19 6.20
C CYS A 61 23.18 1.84 4.82
N THR A 62 24.40 2.21 4.44
CA THR A 62 24.70 2.90 3.18
C THR A 62 25.98 2.35 2.56
N ALA A 63 26.19 2.59 1.27
CA ALA A 63 27.45 2.33 0.58
C ALA A 63 27.99 3.64 0.01
N SER A 64 29.29 3.87 0.06
CA SER A 64 29.91 4.98 -0.68
C SER A 64 29.78 4.74 -2.18
N CYS A 65 29.42 5.77 -2.94
CA CYS A 65 29.39 5.71 -4.40
C CYS A 65 30.26 6.81 -5.00
N PRO A 66 31.35 6.48 -5.70
CA PRO A 66 32.05 7.47 -6.50
C PRO A 66 31.18 7.94 -7.68
N PRO A 67 31.42 9.14 -8.23
CA PRO A 67 30.58 9.72 -9.29
C PRO A 67 30.51 8.90 -10.58
N GLU A 68 31.40 7.93 -10.76
CA GLU A 68 31.46 7.06 -11.94
C GLU A 68 30.90 5.65 -11.71
N GLU A 69 30.55 5.26 -10.47
CA GLU A 69 29.97 3.95 -10.19
C GLU A 69 28.45 4.02 -9.95
N SER A 70 27.76 3.06 -10.54
CA SER A 70 26.33 2.86 -10.36
C SER A 70 26.04 2.24 -9.00
N CYS A 71 25.13 2.85 -8.24
CA CYS A 71 24.59 2.23 -7.04
C CYS A 71 23.80 0.94 -7.35
N PRO A 72 23.67 0.02 -6.39
CA PRO A 72 22.82 -1.17 -6.54
C PRO A 72 21.39 -0.82 -6.94
N PHE A 73 20.71 -1.74 -7.63
CA PHE A 73 19.36 -1.53 -8.16
C PHE A 73 18.40 -1.00 -7.09
N GLY A 74 17.65 0.05 -7.43
CA GLY A 74 16.69 0.68 -6.53
C GLY A 74 17.27 1.75 -5.60
N THR A 75 18.55 2.09 -5.73
CA THR A 75 19.19 3.18 -4.97
C THR A 75 19.80 4.22 -5.89
N VAL A 76 20.01 5.43 -5.39
CA VAL A 76 20.56 6.57 -6.16
C VAL A 76 21.78 7.11 -5.42
N CYS A 77 22.84 7.43 -6.17
CA CYS A 77 24.02 8.06 -5.60
C CYS A 77 23.72 9.52 -5.26
N GLY A 78 23.79 9.87 -3.99
CA GLY A 78 23.44 11.19 -3.47
C GLY A 78 24.52 11.78 -2.60
N ARG A 79 24.76 13.09 -2.73
CA ARG A 79 25.67 13.80 -1.84
C ARG A 79 24.97 14.13 -0.52
N VAL A 80 25.56 13.72 0.59
CA VAL A 80 25.10 14.06 1.94
C VAL A 80 26.00 15.18 2.48
N GLU A 81 25.45 16.40 2.55
CA GLU A 81 26.22 17.60 2.93
C GLU A 81 26.87 17.49 4.31
N GLN A 82 26.19 16.84 5.26
CA GLN A 82 26.67 16.66 6.64
C GLN A 82 27.95 15.83 6.73
N LEU A 83 28.15 14.91 5.78
CA LEU A 83 29.26 13.96 5.76
C LEU A 83 30.30 14.28 4.66
N ASP A 84 30.04 15.31 3.85
CA ASP A 84 30.80 15.67 2.64
C ASP A 84 31.17 14.45 1.75
N THR A 85 30.25 13.50 1.64
CA THR A 85 30.46 12.25 0.91
C THR A 85 29.23 11.90 0.08
N THR A 86 29.41 11.02 -0.91
CA THR A 86 28.35 10.50 -1.77
C THR A 86 28.00 9.07 -1.36
N LEU A 87 26.73 8.84 -1.07
CA LEU A 87 26.20 7.58 -0.58
C LEU A 87 25.11 7.06 -1.51
N CYS A 88 25.04 5.73 -1.68
CA CYS A 88 23.88 5.07 -2.25
C CYS A 88 22.74 5.14 -1.25
N LEU A 89 21.70 5.90 -1.61
CA LEU A 89 20.54 6.13 -0.79
C LEU A 89 19.31 5.54 -1.47
N GLN A 90 18.39 4.99 -0.67
CA GLN A 90 17.05 4.71 -1.16
C GLN A 90 16.41 6.03 -1.62
N PRO A 91 15.62 6.03 -2.71
CA PRO A 91 15.00 7.24 -3.24
C PRO A 91 14.29 8.04 -2.16
N TRP A 92 13.55 7.40 -1.27
CA TRP A 92 12.84 8.07 -0.16
C TRP A 92 13.75 8.78 0.85
N MET A 93 15.03 8.39 0.98
CA MET A 93 16.00 9.08 1.85
C MET A 93 16.58 10.35 1.21
N LEU A 94 16.54 10.46 -0.12
CA LEU A 94 17.01 11.65 -0.84
C LEU A 94 16.00 12.77 -0.87
N PHE A 95 14.74 12.42 -0.67
CA PHE A 95 13.69 13.38 -0.48
C PHE A 95 13.62 13.68 1.01
N LYS A 96 14.16 14.84 1.44
CA LYS A 96 13.38 15.62 2.42
C LYS A 96 12.04 15.81 1.73
N THR A 97 11.05 14.95 1.99
CA THR A 97 9.76 15.04 1.32
C THR A 97 9.06 16.27 1.84
N SER A 98 9.40 17.44 1.30
CA SER A 98 8.42 18.49 1.07
C SER A 98 7.32 17.83 0.23
N GLY A 99 6.20 17.48 0.87
CA GLY A 99 5.01 17.02 0.16
C GLY A 99 4.37 15.70 0.58
N GLY A 100 5.02 14.83 1.36
CA GLY A 100 4.42 13.56 1.86
C GLY A 100 3.39 13.75 2.98
N VAL A 101 2.62 12.72 3.37
CA VAL A 101 1.64 12.86 4.48
C VAL A 101 2.35 13.33 5.75
N GLY A 102 1.88 14.43 6.33
CA GLY A 102 2.47 15.09 7.49
C GLY A 102 3.60 16.08 7.18
N ALA A 103 4.06 16.17 5.93
CA ALA A 103 5.00 17.23 5.54
C ALA A 103 4.34 18.59 5.61
N SER A 104 5.10 19.62 5.96
CA SER A 104 4.62 21.00 5.85
C SER A 104 4.44 21.37 4.37
N CYS A 105 3.45 22.21 4.09
CA CYS A 105 3.16 22.68 2.74
C CYS A 105 2.74 24.13 2.72
N SER A 106 2.85 24.76 1.56
CA SER A 106 2.43 26.14 1.32
C SER A 106 2.04 26.32 -0.14
N ASP A 107 1.54 27.50 -0.52
CA ASP A 107 1.29 27.83 -1.93
C ASP A 107 2.55 27.70 -2.81
N THR A 108 3.73 27.87 -2.21
CA THR A 108 5.03 27.76 -2.88
C THR A 108 5.67 26.39 -2.77
N ASP A 109 5.14 25.52 -1.90
CA ASP A 109 5.65 24.17 -1.65
C ASP A 109 4.46 23.20 -1.52
N PRO A 110 3.88 22.80 -2.66
CA PRO A 110 2.65 22.01 -2.69
C PRO A 110 2.94 20.55 -2.33
N CYS A 111 1.89 19.86 -1.91
CA CYS A 111 1.98 18.46 -1.56
C CYS A 111 2.23 17.55 -2.77
N ASP A 112 2.88 16.42 -2.51
CA ASP A 112 3.17 15.43 -3.54
C ASP A 112 1.92 14.65 -3.93
N GLY A 113 1.72 14.52 -5.25
CA GLY A 113 0.68 13.67 -5.82
C GLY A 113 -0.74 14.10 -5.47
N CYS A 114 -1.45 13.24 -4.72
CA CYS A 114 -2.87 13.42 -4.38
C CYS A 114 -3.12 14.07 -3.01
N LEU A 115 -2.07 14.54 -2.35
CA LEU A 115 -2.19 15.11 -1.02
C LEU A 115 -2.69 16.55 -1.11
N GLU A 116 -3.55 16.92 -0.17
CA GLU A 116 -4.08 18.27 -0.03
C GLU A 116 -3.33 18.98 1.09
N CYS A 117 -3.02 20.25 0.89
CA CYS A 117 -2.44 21.09 1.91
C CYS A 117 -3.53 21.58 2.86
N LEU A 118 -3.61 21.00 4.05
CA LEU A 118 -4.66 21.24 5.03
C LEU A 118 -4.10 21.96 6.25
N ASP A 119 -4.83 22.96 6.75
CA ASP A 119 -4.54 23.61 8.04
C ASP A 119 -4.83 22.61 9.17
N ASP A 120 -3.83 22.35 10.01
CA ASP A 120 -3.93 21.42 11.14
C ASP A 120 -4.67 22.02 12.36
N GLY A 121 -5.12 23.27 12.26
CA GLY A 121 -5.78 24.02 13.33
C GLY A 121 -4.82 24.74 14.29
N SER A 122 -3.52 24.50 14.17
CA SER A 122 -2.46 25.26 14.87
C SER A 122 -1.99 26.48 14.05
N GLY A 123 -2.48 26.63 12.82
CA GLY A 123 -2.01 27.62 11.86
C GLY A 123 -0.81 27.13 11.02
N ALA A 124 -0.39 25.87 11.21
CA ALA A 124 0.51 25.18 10.30
C ALA A 124 -0.30 24.42 9.24
N THR A 125 0.23 24.37 8.03
CA THR A 125 -0.38 23.61 6.93
C THR A 125 0.44 22.36 6.65
N VAL A 126 -0.24 21.22 6.60
CA VAL A 126 0.36 19.90 6.38
C VAL A 126 -0.29 19.19 5.21
N CYS A 127 0.51 18.41 4.50
CA CYS A 127 0.06 17.53 3.45
C CYS A 127 -0.69 16.35 4.03
N SER A 128 -1.94 16.16 3.60
CA SER A 128 -2.78 15.09 4.12
C SER A 128 -3.72 14.57 3.03
N ARG A 129 -4.27 13.37 3.23
CA ARG A 129 -5.32 12.81 2.37
C ARG A 129 -6.62 12.72 3.15
N PRO A 130 -7.78 12.84 2.49
CA PRO A 130 -9.04 12.51 3.13
C PRO A 130 -9.06 11.04 3.53
N CYS A 131 -9.65 10.76 4.69
CA CYS A 131 -9.75 9.41 5.26
C CYS A 131 -11.19 9.05 5.57
N ASN A 132 -11.53 7.77 5.39
CA ASN A 132 -12.84 7.21 5.74
C ASN A 132 -12.70 5.71 6.01
N PRO A 133 -13.74 5.02 6.50
CA PRO A 133 -13.65 3.57 6.78
C PRO A 133 -13.24 2.70 5.58
N GLY A 134 -13.42 3.17 4.34
CA GLY A 134 -12.97 2.48 3.12
C GLY A 134 -11.63 2.96 2.57
N ALA A 135 -11.00 3.95 3.20
CA ALA A 135 -9.70 4.50 2.82
C ALA A 135 -8.92 4.86 4.09
N PRO A 136 -8.29 3.86 4.75
CA PRO A 136 -7.54 4.08 5.98
C PRO A 136 -6.29 4.93 5.72
N CYS A 137 -5.80 5.55 6.79
CA CYS A 137 -4.55 6.30 6.76
C CYS A 137 -3.34 5.38 6.64
N PRO A 138 -2.24 5.85 6.03
CA PRO A 138 -0.98 5.10 6.04
C PRO A 138 -0.46 4.97 7.49
N ASP A 139 0.40 3.98 7.72
CA ASP A 139 1.01 3.75 9.03
C ASP A 139 1.69 5.01 9.58
N GLY A 140 1.57 5.23 10.90
CA GLY A 140 2.04 6.44 11.57
C GLY A 140 1.16 7.67 11.36
N SER A 141 -0.09 7.48 10.93
CA SER A 141 -1.09 8.52 10.83
C SER A 141 -2.47 7.99 11.24
N HIS A 142 -3.29 8.85 11.84
CA HIS A 142 -4.67 8.52 12.18
C HIS A 142 -5.67 9.40 11.42
N CYS A 143 -6.90 8.89 11.30
CA CYS A 143 -7.97 9.63 10.65
C CYS A 143 -8.57 10.65 11.64
N GLY A 144 -8.39 11.94 11.36
CA GLY A 144 -8.95 13.03 12.15
C GLY A 144 -10.48 12.98 12.25
N THR A 145 -11.01 13.51 13.36
CA THR A 145 -12.45 13.65 13.55
C THR A 145 -12.96 14.94 12.88
N ARG A 146 -14.27 15.01 12.61
CA ARG A 146 -14.87 16.16 11.93
C ARG A 146 -14.53 17.49 12.63
N PRO A 147 -14.24 18.56 11.87
CA PRO A 147 -14.51 18.69 10.43
C PRO A 147 -13.43 18.12 9.50
N LEU A 148 -12.21 17.88 9.98
CA LEU A 148 -11.09 17.38 9.18
C LEU A 148 -11.06 15.84 9.18
N GLN A 149 -11.82 15.21 8.28
CA GLN A 149 -11.67 13.78 7.96
C GLN A 149 -10.41 13.58 7.09
N ALA A 150 -9.23 13.82 7.67
CA ALA A 150 -7.96 13.76 6.98
C ALA A 150 -6.91 12.96 7.79
N CYS A 151 -5.93 12.38 7.11
CA CYS A 151 -4.84 11.65 7.74
C CYS A 151 -3.85 12.59 8.38
N LEU A 152 -3.89 12.67 9.70
CA LEU A 152 -2.96 13.48 10.47
C LEU A 152 -1.82 12.58 10.92
N PRO A 153 -0.57 13.04 10.76
CA PRO A 153 0.57 12.26 11.20
C PRO A 153 0.58 12.16 12.72
N ASP A 154 1.10 11.07 13.27
CA ASP A 154 1.10 10.80 14.71
C ASP A 154 2.11 11.68 15.50
N ILE A 155 2.60 12.78 14.89
CA ILE A 155 3.73 13.62 15.36
C ILE A 155 3.40 14.57 16.52
N LEU A 156 2.32 14.31 17.26
CA LEU A 156 2.02 15.02 18.49
C LEU A 156 1.81 14.07 19.67
N GLY A 157 2.66 13.05 19.83
CA GLY A 157 2.66 12.23 21.06
C GLY A 157 1.27 11.72 21.48
N ALA A 158 0.38 11.55 20.50
CA ALA A 158 -0.99 11.12 20.67
C ALA A 158 -1.10 9.69 20.15
N THR A 159 -0.13 8.86 20.54
CA THR A 159 -0.40 7.46 20.81
C THR A 159 -1.50 7.45 21.86
N SER A 160 -2.77 7.45 21.42
CA SER A 160 -3.88 7.04 22.27
C SER A 160 -3.90 7.63 23.70
N ASP A 161 -3.64 8.93 23.93
CA ASP A 161 -3.60 9.50 25.30
C ASP A 161 -2.70 8.66 26.27
N GLY A 162 -1.61 8.03 25.81
CA GLY A 162 -0.76 7.15 26.62
C GLY A 162 -1.29 5.73 26.83
N LEU A 163 -2.33 5.28 26.10
CA LEU A 163 -2.92 3.95 26.29
C LEU A 163 -1.88 2.82 26.17
N GLY A 164 -1.74 2.01 27.22
CA GLY A 164 -0.78 0.91 27.32
C GLY A 164 0.59 1.30 27.88
N GLU A 165 0.88 2.58 28.07
CA GLU A 165 2.13 3.05 28.67
C GLU A 165 2.10 2.88 30.19
N SER A 166 3.27 2.62 30.79
CA SER A 166 3.42 2.48 32.23
C SER A 166 3.22 3.82 32.95
N CYS A 167 2.55 3.82 34.10
CA CYS A 167 2.24 5.03 34.86
C CYS A 167 2.38 4.81 36.37
N GLU A 168 2.70 5.86 37.13
CA GLU A 168 2.68 5.83 38.60
C GLU A 168 1.37 6.43 39.15
N SER A 169 0.80 7.39 38.43
CA SER A 169 -0.38 8.14 38.79
C SER A 169 -1.24 8.52 37.57
N ASP A 170 -2.47 8.98 37.81
CA ASP A 170 -3.38 9.42 36.75
C ASP A 170 -2.86 10.64 35.97
N ASP A 171 -1.95 11.42 36.56
CA ASP A 171 -1.35 12.59 35.92
C ASP A 171 -0.29 12.21 34.87
N ASP A 172 0.21 10.97 34.89
CA ASP A 172 1.13 10.44 33.88
C ASP A 172 0.36 10.02 32.61
N CYS A 173 -0.95 9.90 32.72
CA CYS A 173 -1.83 9.47 31.64
C CYS A 173 -2.41 10.68 30.89
N GLY A 174 -2.64 10.51 29.58
CA GLY A 174 -3.30 11.53 28.79
C GLY A 174 -4.71 11.85 29.28
N SER A 175 -5.26 12.98 28.81
CA SER A 175 -6.50 13.58 29.33
C SER A 175 -7.77 12.68 29.33
N LYS A 176 -7.71 11.50 28.69
CA LYS A 176 -8.83 10.55 28.56
C LYS A 176 -8.48 9.13 29.01
N THR A 177 -7.30 8.92 29.57
CA THR A 177 -6.87 7.64 30.14
C THR A 177 -6.66 7.81 31.64
N ARG A 178 -6.65 6.69 32.35
CA ARG A 178 -6.45 6.62 33.80
C ARG A 178 -5.39 5.58 34.11
N CYS A 179 -4.60 5.80 35.15
CA CYS A 179 -3.57 4.87 35.55
C CYS A 179 -4.15 3.69 36.33
N VAL A 180 -4.36 2.57 35.65
CA VAL A 180 -5.02 1.38 36.20
C VAL A 180 -4.02 0.25 36.45
N LEU A 181 -4.31 -0.58 37.44
CA LEU A 181 -3.51 -1.77 37.75
C LEU A 181 -3.86 -2.90 36.76
N ASN A 182 -2.88 -3.37 35.99
CA ASN A 182 -2.95 -4.57 35.16
C ASN A 182 -1.95 -5.61 35.69
N GLY A 183 -2.46 -6.62 36.40
CA GLY A 183 -1.61 -7.59 37.10
C GLY A 183 -0.73 -6.93 38.16
N ALA A 184 0.59 -6.98 37.97
CA ALA A 184 1.58 -6.37 38.87
C ALA A 184 2.02 -4.96 38.42
N GLU A 185 1.64 -4.54 37.21
CA GLU A 185 2.06 -3.29 36.60
C GLU A 185 0.90 -2.29 36.56
N ARG A 186 1.24 -1.02 36.42
CA ARG A 186 0.27 0.07 36.25
C ARG A 186 0.43 0.63 34.86
N ILE A 187 -0.67 0.70 34.13
CA ILE A 187 -0.71 1.19 32.75
C ILE A 187 -1.84 2.20 32.57
N CYS A 188 -1.66 3.15 31.67
CA CYS A 188 -2.70 4.07 31.28
C CYS A 188 -3.75 3.32 30.43
N SER A 189 -5.00 3.31 30.86
CA SER A 189 -6.10 2.66 30.15
C SER A 189 -7.30 3.60 30.01
N LYS A 190 -8.11 3.39 28.98
CA LYS A 190 -9.34 4.13 28.70
C LYS A 190 -10.53 3.28 29.15
N GLY A 191 -11.51 3.92 29.81
CA GLY A 191 -12.78 3.27 30.13
C GLY A 191 -13.55 2.87 28.86
N CYS A 192 -14.17 1.70 28.87
CA CYS A 192 -14.92 1.16 27.73
C CYS A 192 -16.22 0.50 28.20
N THR A 193 -17.17 0.29 27.30
CA THR A 193 -18.39 -0.50 27.55
C THR A 193 -18.53 -1.68 26.60
N VAL A 194 -17.95 -1.57 25.41
CA VAL A 194 -17.85 -2.61 24.38
C VAL A 194 -16.48 -2.53 23.70
N ASP A 195 -16.03 -3.60 23.03
CA ASP A 195 -14.72 -3.66 22.36
C ASP A 195 -14.51 -2.53 21.33
N GLY A 196 -15.58 -2.10 20.66
CA GLY A 196 -15.52 -0.99 19.71
C GLY A 196 -15.18 0.37 20.32
N ASP A 197 -15.19 0.50 21.65
CA ASP A 197 -14.76 1.73 22.34
C ASP A 197 -13.24 1.84 22.46
N CYS A 198 -12.55 0.72 22.24
CA CYS A 198 -11.10 0.57 22.31
C CYS A 198 -10.46 0.71 20.92
N PRO A 199 -9.25 1.32 20.83
CA PRO A 199 -8.51 1.37 19.58
C PRO A 199 -8.04 -0.03 19.16
N SER A 200 -7.70 -0.20 17.88
CA SER A 200 -7.23 -1.47 17.34
C SER A 200 -6.04 -2.03 18.13
N GLY A 201 -6.11 -3.33 18.49
CA GLY A 201 -5.13 -4.00 19.33
C GLY A 201 -5.46 -4.05 20.83
N PHE A 202 -6.60 -3.46 21.24
CA PHE A 202 -7.09 -3.48 22.61
C PHE A 202 -8.54 -3.96 22.65
N GLY A 203 -8.86 -4.84 23.60
CA GLY A 203 -10.21 -5.31 23.91
C GLY A 203 -10.78 -4.68 25.18
N CYS A 204 -12.10 -4.59 25.26
CA CYS A 204 -12.77 -4.06 26.43
C CYS A 204 -12.94 -5.14 27.50
N LYS A 205 -12.02 -5.17 28.47
CA LYS A 205 -12.04 -6.17 29.54
C LYS A 205 -12.72 -5.62 30.80
N SER A 206 -13.52 -6.48 31.43
CA SER A 206 -14.20 -6.18 32.70
C SER A 206 -13.34 -6.64 33.88
N ALA A 207 -12.79 -5.70 34.65
CA ALA A 207 -12.03 -5.98 35.85
C ALA A 207 -12.81 -5.56 37.10
N SER A 208 -13.53 -6.51 37.72
CA SER A 208 -14.30 -6.44 39.00
C SER A 208 -15.26 -5.27 39.25
N PHE A 209 -14.87 -4.02 39.01
CA PHE A 209 -15.68 -2.81 39.15
C PHE A 209 -15.39 -1.75 38.08
N ASP A 210 -14.49 -2.00 37.13
CA ASP A 210 -14.12 -1.06 36.07
C ASP A 210 -13.94 -1.80 34.73
N THR A 211 -14.43 -1.22 33.65
CA THR A 211 -14.31 -1.75 32.29
C THR A 211 -13.32 -0.89 31.52
N ARG A 212 -12.29 -1.51 30.98
CA ARG A 212 -11.11 -0.81 30.48
C ARG A 212 -10.55 -1.46 29.23
N CYS A 213 -9.91 -0.65 28.38
CA CYS A 213 -9.19 -1.13 27.22
C CYS A 213 -7.87 -1.77 27.65
N GLU A 214 -7.78 -3.07 27.52
CA GLU A 214 -6.57 -3.84 27.81
C GLU A 214 -6.03 -4.38 26.50
N ALA A 215 -4.70 -4.52 26.38
CA ALA A 215 -4.15 -5.26 25.26
C ALA A 215 -4.77 -6.66 25.27
N ASP A 216 -5.09 -7.19 24.09
CA ASP A 216 -5.68 -8.52 23.96
C ASP A 216 -4.63 -9.60 24.28
N ASP A 217 -4.37 -9.80 25.58
CA ASP A 217 -3.48 -10.85 26.11
C ASP A 217 -4.04 -12.27 25.88
N GLU A 218 -5.32 -12.40 25.51
CA GLU A 218 -5.92 -13.68 25.07
C GLU A 218 -5.54 -14.05 23.63
N ASN A 219 -4.53 -13.39 23.08
CA ASN A 219 -3.72 -13.95 22.00
C ASN A 219 -2.59 -14.87 22.51
N GLU A 220 -2.72 -15.47 23.70
CA GLU A 220 -2.36 -16.89 23.89
C GLU A 220 -3.35 -17.77 23.08
N ILE A 221 -3.46 -17.49 21.78
CA ILE A 221 -3.90 -18.49 20.83
C ILE A 221 -2.89 -19.62 21.01
N TYR A 222 -3.36 -20.87 20.96
CA TYR A 222 -2.59 -21.87 20.26
C TYR A 222 -1.97 -21.18 19.05
N PHE A 223 -0.68 -20.89 19.06
CA PHE A 223 -0.03 -20.21 17.95
C PHE A 223 -0.17 -21.17 16.77
N THR A 224 -1.25 -20.98 16.02
CA THR A 224 -1.44 -21.44 14.68
C THR A 224 -0.49 -20.52 13.93
N GLY A 225 0.80 -20.85 14.01
CA GLY A 225 1.87 -20.28 13.24
C GLY A 225 1.99 -18.77 12.99
N PRO A 226 2.95 -18.40 12.15
CA PRO A 226 3.01 -17.06 11.58
C PRO A 226 1.79 -16.79 10.67
N ALA A 227 1.27 -15.56 10.72
CA ALA A 227 0.20 -15.07 9.84
C ALA A 227 0.66 -14.92 8.38
N LEU A 228 -0.28 -14.68 7.46
CA LEU A 228 0.01 -14.47 6.03
C LEU A 228 1.12 -13.42 5.85
N GLY A 229 2.15 -13.75 5.06
CA GLY A 229 3.30 -12.88 4.80
C GLY A 229 4.42 -12.92 5.85
N ARG A 230 4.23 -13.58 7.00
CA ARG A 230 5.27 -13.71 8.03
C ARG A 230 6.24 -14.85 7.72
N LEU A 231 7.48 -14.73 8.20
CA LEU A 231 8.50 -15.76 8.05
C LEU A 231 8.08 -17.04 8.77
N CYS A 232 8.24 -18.17 8.10
CA CYS A 232 8.20 -19.50 8.69
C CYS A 232 9.55 -20.18 8.50
N ASN A 233 9.86 -21.14 9.36
CA ASN A 233 10.89 -22.14 9.09
C ASN A 233 10.15 -23.48 9.06
N GLY A 234 10.59 -24.48 8.31
CA GLY A 234 9.83 -25.74 8.12
C GLY A 234 9.45 -26.49 9.42
N THR A 235 9.91 -26.04 10.59
CA THR A 235 9.55 -26.51 11.93
C THR A 235 8.46 -25.69 12.62
N SER A 236 8.19 -24.46 12.21
CA SER A 236 7.10 -23.61 12.69
C SER A 236 5.98 -23.62 11.64
N PRO A 237 4.92 -24.42 11.83
CA PRO A 237 3.79 -24.42 10.91
C PRO A 237 3.18 -23.02 10.87
N CYS A 238 2.62 -22.64 9.72
CA CYS A 238 1.88 -21.40 9.55
C CYS A 238 0.50 -21.45 10.24
N ALA A 239 -0.18 -20.31 10.31
CA ALA A 239 -1.56 -20.28 10.75
C ALA A 239 -2.45 -21.24 9.98
N ASP A 240 -3.51 -21.73 10.62
CA ASP A 240 -4.37 -22.75 10.05
C ASP A 240 -4.88 -22.31 8.67
N GLY A 241 -4.66 -23.16 7.67
CA GLY A 241 -5.01 -22.87 6.28
C GLY A 241 -3.98 -22.03 5.51
N LEU A 242 -2.78 -21.84 6.06
CA LEU A 242 -1.62 -21.26 5.37
C LEU A 242 -0.52 -22.31 5.14
N ASP A 243 0.15 -22.20 4.00
CA ASP A 243 1.27 -23.04 3.58
C ASP A 243 2.59 -22.29 3.76
N CYS A 244 3.58 -22.92 4.38
CA CYS A 244 4.93 -22.39 4.48
C CYS A 244 5.68 -22.62 3.15
N ILE A 245 5.74 -21.60 2.30
CA ILE A 245 6.39 -21.68 0.99
C ILE A 245 7.77 -21.01 1.06
N SER A 246 8.78 -21.68 0.51
CA SER A 246 10.15 -21.18 0.49
C SER A 246 10.44 -20.39 -0.79
N PHE A 247 10.86 -19.13 -0.63
CA PHE A 247 11.31 -18.23 -1.69
C PHE A 247 12.81 -17.96 -1.51
N GLY A 248 13.64 -18.80 -2.13
CA GLY A 248 15.09 -18.71 -1.98
C GLY A 248 15.54 -19.17 -0.59
N ARG A 249 16.10 -18.26 0.22
CA ARG A 249 16.61 -18.55 1.58
C ARG A 249 15.59 -18.27 2.69
N LEU A 250 14.46 -17.67 2.36
CA LEU A 250 13.42 -17.30 3.32
C LEU A 250 12.16 -18.10 3.00
N SER A 251 11.43 -18.51 4.02
CA SER A 251 10.13 -19.15 3.86
C SER A 251 9.07 -18.27 4.51
N TYR A 252 7.90 -18.18 3.88
CA TYR A 252 6.80 -17.32 4.34
C TYR A 252 5.50 -18.09 4.34
N CYS A 253 4.59 -17.69 5.23
CA CYS A 253 3.23 -18.23 5.27
C CYS A 253 2.38 -17.61 4.16
N THR A 254 1.85 -18.44 3.27
CA THR A 254 1.05 -18.04 2.10
C THR A 254 -0.28 -18.77 2.10
N LYS A 255 -1.28 -18.27 1.38
CA LYS A 255 -2.57 -18.95 1.22
C LYS A 255 -2.81 -19.29 -0.24
N SER A 256 -3.08 -20.55 -0.56
CA SER A 256 -3.49 -20.92 -1.91
C SER A 256 -4.80 -20.21 -2.30
N CYS A 257 -4.86 -19.62 -3.49
CA CYS A 257 -6.03 -18.94 -4.03
C CYS A 257 -6.34 -19.43 -5.45
N ARG A 258 -7.54 -19.09 -5.93
CA ARG A 258 -8.00 -19.39 -7.31
C ARG A 258 -8.47 -18.14 -8.07
N SER A 259 -8.43 -17.01 -7.38
CA SER A 259 -8.69 -15.68 -7.92
C SER A 259 -8.43 -14.66 -6.80
N ALA A 260 -8.30 -13.38 -7.19
CA ALA A 260 -8.08 -12.26 -6.27
C ALA A 260 -9.17 -12.13 -5.18
N SER A 261 -10.39 -12.63 -5.39
CA SER A 261 -11.48 -12.51 -4.41
C SER A 261 -11.32 -13.42 -3.18
N VAL A 262 -10.42 -14.41 -3.25
CA VAL A 262 -10.12 -15.33 -2.14
C VAL A 262 -9.12 -14.70 -1.15
N CYS A 263 -8.39 -13.68 -1.61
CA CYS A 263 -7.36 -13.02 -0.83
C CYS A 263 -7.95 -11.89 0.03
N PRO A 264 -7.40 -11.66 1.23
CA PRO A 264 -7.61 -10.43 1.98
C PRO A 264 -7.43 -9.18 1.11
N SER A 265 -8.15 -8.09 1.43
CA SER A 265 -8.20 -6.85 0.63
C SER A 265 -6.84 -6.19 0.40
N ASP A 266 -5.87 -6.54 1.23
CA ASP A 266 -4.47 -6.11 1.21
C ASP A 266 -3.54 -7.17 0.61
N SER A 267 -4.01 -8.16 -0.15
CA SER A 267 -3.15 -9.17 -0.78
C SER A 267 -3.62 -9.53 -2.18
N GLN A 268 -2.68 -9.92 -3.04
CA GLN A 268 -2.98 -10.25 -4.44
C GLN A 268 -2.75 -11.74 -4.69
N CYS A 269 -3.66 -12.34 -5.43
CA CYS A 269 -3.52 -13.71 -5.90
C CYS A 269 -2.57 -13.72 -7.09
N ASN A 270 -1.35 -14.19 -6.88
CA ASN A 270 -0.29 -14.17 -7.88
C ASN A 270 0.07 -15.59 -8.34
N ASP A 271 0.36 -15.71 -9.64
CA ASP A 271 0.95 -16.92 -10.21
C ASP A 271 2.35 -17.13 -9.65
N LEU A 272 2.56 -18.24 -8.94
CA LEU A 272 3.90 -18.62 -8.53
C LEU A 272 4.68 -19.15 -9.74
N PRO A 273 5.95 -18.72 -9.94
CA PRO A 273 6.77 -19.21 -11.04
C PRO A 273 6.82 -20.75 -11.05
N ALA A 274 6.60 -21.37 -12.20
CA ALA A 274 6.51 -22.83 -12.35
C ALA A 274 7.71 -23.63 -11.79
N ARG A 275 8.85 -22.98 -11.53
CA ARG A 275 10.01 -23.59 -10.84
C ARG A 275 9.74 -23.96 -9.37
N PHE A 276 8.62 -23.52 -8.80
CA PHE A 276 8.18 -23.87 -7.44
C PHE A 276 7.03 -24.89 -7.45
N ALA A 277 6.49 -25.25 -8.63
CA ALA A 277 5.66 -26.43 -8.79
C ALA A 277 6.58 -27.66 -8.96
N ALA A 278 6.21 -28.79 -8.36
CA ALA A 278 6.90 -30.07 -8.58
C ALA A 278 7.07 -30.35 -10.10
N PRO A 279 8.16 -30.99 -10.53
CA PRO A 279 8.74 -30.75 -11.86
C PRO A 279 7.92 -31.40 -12.99
N GLN A 280 7.49 -30.60 -13.99
CA GLN A 280 7.38 -30.98 -15.41
C GLN A 280 7.65 -29.77 -16.33
N SER A 281 8.17 -30.05 -17.53
CA SER A 281 9.02 -29.24 -18.44
C SER A 281 8.35 -28.14 -19.33
N ALA A 282 8.97 -26.94 -19.33
CA ALA A 282 9.22 -25.85 -20.34
C ALA A 282 8.39 -25.67 -21.66
N PRO A 283 8.43 -24.51 -22.41
CA PRO A 283 9.18 -23.24 -22.20
C PRO A 283 8.39 -21.88 -22.37
N GLU A 284 9.01 -20.82 -21.81
CA GLU A 284 9.13 -19.37 -22.19
C GLU A 284 7.96 -18.48 -22.65
N THR A 285 7.65 -17.42 -21.87
CA THR A 285 8.02 -15.99 -22.14
C THR A 285 7.59 -15.09 -20.97
N ALA A 286 8.50 -14.24 -20.46
CA ALA A 286 8.27 -13.36 -19.32
C ALA A 286 8.05 -11.90 -19.76
N LYS A 287 7.09 -11.22 -19.12
CA LYS A 287 6.87 -9.77 -19.25
C LYS A 287 6.83 -9.12 -17.86
N THR A 288 7.64 -8.10 -17.70
CA THR A 288 7.89 -7.29 -16.49
C THR A 288 6.64 -6.57 -15.99
N VAL A 289 6.39 -6.53 -14.67
CA VAL A 289 5.42 -5.60 -14.06
C VAL A 289 6.03 -4.88 -12.87
N SER A 290 5.81 -3.56 -12.87
CA SER A 290 6.29 -2.50 -12.00
C SER A 290 5.32 -2.20 -10.86
N SER A 291 5.83 -1.58 -9.79
CA SER A 291 5.17 -1.13 -8.54
C SER A 291 3.86 -0.31 -8.70
N PRO A 292 3.01 -0.21 -7.65
CA PRO A 292 1.65 0.31 -7.71
C PRO A 292 1.64 1.84 -7.62
N GLN A 293 1.93 2.48 -8.75
CA GLN A 293 1.34 3.80 -9.02
C GLN A 293 -0.07 3.58 -9.55
N CYS A 294 -0.91 4.61 -9.57
CA CYS A 294 -2.22 4.63 -10.23
C CYS A 294 -2.09 4.40 -11.75
N LEU A 295 -1.63 3.22 -12.14
CA LEU A 295 -1.37 2.80 -13.50
C LEU A 295 -2.72 2.43 -14.09
N ALA A 296 -3.35 3.40 -14.75
CA ALA A 296 -4.37 3.11 -15.75
C ALA A 296 -3.79 2.04 -16.69
N ARG A 297 -4.53 0.94 -16.90
CA ARG A 297 -4.04 -0.10 -17.81
C ARG A 297 -3.92 0.55 -19.19
N ARG A 298 -2.81 0.28 -19.89
CA ARG A 298 -2.60 0.82 -21.23
C ARG A 298 -3.82 0.52 -22.10
N GLY A 299 -4.32 1.56 -22.76
CA GLY A 299 -5.41 1.43 -23.72
C GLY A 299 -6.83 1.47 -23.15
N GLU A 300 -7.02 1.70 -21.85
CA GLU A 300 -8.35 1.99 -21.31
C GLU A 300 -8.79 3.44 -21.59
N LEU A 301 -10.10 3.71 -21.45
CA LEU A 301 -10.66 5.05 -21.52
C LEU A 301 -9.91 6.02 -20.61
N GLY A 302 -9.34 7.08 -21.20
CA GLY A 302 -8.53 8.10 -20.54
C GLY A 302 -7.02 7.82 -20.49
N SER A 303 -6.56 6.68 -21.00
CA SER A 303 -5.12 6.34 -21.08
C SER A 303 -4.36 7.27 -22.02
N LYS A 304 -3.04 7.39 -21.80
CA LYS A 304 -2.13 8.08 -22.73
C LYS A 304 -2.03 7.28 -24.02
N CYS A 305 -1.93 7.97 -25.14
CA CYS A 305 -1.75 7.37 -26.45
C CYS A 305 -0.91 8.30 -27.32
N SER A 306 -0.23 7.73 -28.30
CA SER A 306 0.50 8.45 -29.34
C SER A 306 -0.17 8.27 -30.70
N ASP A 307 -0.80 7.12 -30.91
CA ASP A 307 -1.60 6.82 -32.10
C ASP A 307 -2.79 5.90 -31.76
N GLU A 308 -3.59 5.57 -32.78
CA GLU A 308 -4.81 4.76 -32.64
C GLU A 308 -4.52 3.32 -32.14
N ASN A 309 -3.33 2.76 -32.36
CA ASN A 309 -3.00 1.41 -31.92
C ASN A 309 -2.80 1.31 -30.40
N ASP A 310 -2.57 2.44 -29.73
CA ASP A 310 -2.49 2.50 -28.27
C ASP A 310 -3.87 2.38 -27.61
N CYS A 311 -4.96 2.55 -28.37
CA CYS A 311 -6.35 2.58 -27.91
C CYS A 311 -7.14 1.36 -28.43
N PRO A 312 -7.09 0.20 -27.76
CA PRO A 312 -7.88 -0.97 -28.13
C PRO A 312 -9.39 -0.73 -27.93
N LEU A 313 -10.20 -1.67 -28.45
CA LEU A 313 -11.65 -1.75 -28.23
C LEU A 313 -12.47 -0.61 -28.87
N GLY A 314 -12.03 -0.10 -30.01
CA GLY A 314 -12.78 0.93 -30.74
C GLY A 314 -12.70 2.31 -30.08
N LEU A 315 -11.70 2.52 -29.23
CA LEU A 315 -11.32 3.85 -28.74
C LEU A 315 -10.41 4.51 -29.79
N GLU A 316 -10.51 5.84 -29.87
CA GLU A 316 -9.72 6.70 -30.74
C GLU A 316 -8.72 7.51 -29.90
N CYS A 317 -7.52 7.71 -30.44
CA CYS A 317 -6.51 8.53 -29.80
C CYS A 317 -6.66 10.02 -30.18
N ILE A 318 -7.10 10.85 -29.24
CA ILE A 318 -7.18 12.29 -29.46
C ILE A 318 -5.83 12.95 -29.09
N ASN A 319 -5.04 13.24 -30.11
CA ASN A 319 -3.71 13.86 -30.00
C ASN A 319 -3.72 15.38 -29.77
N GLN A 320 -4.89 16.00 -29.73
CA GLN A 320 -5.04 17.44 -29.44
C GLN A 320 -4.79 17.76 -27.95
N ILE A 321 -4.84 16.73 -27.08
CA ILE A 321 -4.47 16.84 -25.67
C ILE A 321 -2.99 16.43 -25.53
N PRO A 322 -2.14 17.21 -24.85
CA PRO A 322 -0.75 16.84 -24.62
C PRO A 322 -0.60 15.42 -24.05
N GLY A 323 0.17 14.58 -24.74
CA GLY A 323 0.38 13.16 -24.40
C GLY A 323 -0.74 12.19 -24.84
N GLY A 324 -1.69 12.68 -25.65
CA GLY A 324 -2.81 11.94 -26.23
C GLY A 324 -3.81 11.40 -25.20
N PHE A 325 -5.02 11.11 -25.64
CA PHE A 325 -6.09 10.63 -24.76
C PHE A 325 -6.98 9.62 -25.49
N CYS A 326 -6.98 8.36 -25.05
CA CYS A 326 -7.89 7.34 -25.56
C CYS A 326 -9.33 7.63 -25.13
N THR A 327 -10.23 7.87 -26.09
CA THR A 327 -11.66 8.09 -25.84
C THR A 327 -12.49 7.65 -27.02
N VAL A 328 -13.81 7.78 -26.96
CA VAL A 328 -14.70 7.55 -28.10
C VAL A 328 -15.63 8.76 -28.23
N GLU A 329 -15.89 9.16 -29.47
CA GLU A 329 -16.89 10.19 -29.75
C GLU A 329 -18.28 9.67 -29.38
N CYS A 330 -19.01 10.45 -28.60
CA CYS A 330 -20.32 10.06 -28.10
C CYS A 330 -21.40 11.05 -28.48
N SER A 331 -22.59 10.52 -28.70
CA SER A 331 -23.78 11.29 -29.09
C SER A 331 -25.04 10.64 -28.50
N SER A 332 -26.20 11.22 -28.79
CA SER A 332 -27.47 10.59 -28.41
C SER A 332 -27.71 9.23 -29.09
N THR A 333 -27.06 8.98 -30.23
CA THR A 333 -27.16 7.71 -30.97
C THR A 333 -26.00 6.76 -30.72
N ASN A 334 -24.89 7.26 -30.17
CA ASN A 334 -23.73 6.45 -29.79
C ASN A 334 -23.32 6.82 -28.34
N PRO A 335 -23.98 6.25 -27.32
CA PRO A 335 -23.67 6.55 -25.93
C PRO A 335 -22.30 5.98 -25.54
N CYS A 336 -21.73 6.51 -24.46
CA CYS A 336 -20.51 5.93 -23.89
C CYS A 336 -20.75 4.49 -23.41
N PRO A 337 -19.73 3.61 -23.43
CA PRO A 337 -19.86 2.24 -22.93
C PRO A 337 -20.33 2.21 -21.47
N ASP A 338 -21.47 1.56 -21.22
CA ASP A 338 -22.10 1.52 -19.88
C ASP A 338 -21.21 0.81 -18.85
N GLU A 339 -20.45 -0.20 -19.28
CA GLU A 339 -19.54 -0.99 -18.44
C GLU A 339 -18.42 -0.17 -17.80
N LEU A 340 -18.07 0.99 -18.38
CA LEU A 340 -17.05 1.90 -17.85
C LEU A 340 -17.64 3.05 -17.02
N ASN A 341 -18.97 3.10 -16.87
CA ASN A 341 -19.68 4.23 -16.25
C ASN A 341 -19.27 5.61 -16.82
N ALA A 342 -18.80 5.62 -18.06
CA ALA A 342 -18.26 6.81 -18.71
C ALA A 342 -19.34 7.84 -18.99
N LYS A 343 -18.96 9.12 -18.99
CA LYS A 343 -19.89 10.23 -19.23
C LYS A 343 -19.53 10.95 -20.51
N CYS A 344 -20.56 11.24 -21.29
CA CYS A 344 -20.45 11.96 -22.55
C CYS A 344 -20.37 13.47 -22.27
N ILE A 345 -19.19 14.06 -22.47
CA ILE A 345 -18.88 15.44 -22.10
C ILE A 345 -18.42 16.22 -23.33
N LYS A 346 -19.02 17.39 -23.56
CA LYS A 346 -18.57 18.33 -24.58
C LYS A 346 -17.32 19.06 -24.08
N LEU A 347 -16.20 18.84 -24.73
CA LEU A 347 -14.97 19.58 -24.46
C LEU A 347 -15.04 20.95 -25.15
N SER A 348 -14.46 21.97 -24.52
CA SER A 348 -14.38 23.32 -25.10
C SER A 348 -13.41 23.32 -26.29
N GLY A 349 -13.73 24.04 -27.37
CA GLY A 349 -12.93 24.09 -28.59
C GLY A 349 -13.40 23.11 -29.67
N ASN A 350 -12.47 22.60 -30.48
CA ASN A 350 -12.75 21.70 -31.62
C ASN A 350 -12.69 20.20 -31.26
N PHE A 351 -12.76 19.86 -29.97
CA PHE A 351 -12.57 18.49 -29.47
C PHE A 351 -13.83 17.61 -29.50
N GLY A 352 -14.98 18.15 -29.94
CA GLY A 352 -16.23 17.38 -30.02
C GLY A 352 -16.85 17.01 -28.67
N ILE A 353 -17.66 15.94 -28.66
CA ILE A 353 -18.27 15.37 -27.46
C ILE A 353 -17.67 13.98 -27.26
N VAL A 354 -17.01 13.77 -26.12
CA VAL A 354 -16.18 12.58 -25.88
C VAL A 354 -16.54 11.90 -24.57
N CYS A 355 -16.21 10.62 -24.45
CA CYS A 355 -16.39 9.85 -23.22
C CYS A 355 -15.24 10.07 -22.23
N LEU A 356 -15.57 10.53 -21.03
CA LEU A 356 -14.59 10.68 -19.94
C LEU A 356 -14.85 9.65 -18.84
N LYS A 357 -13.75 9.11 -18.29
CA LYS A 357 -13.76 8.17 -17.16
C LYS A 357 -14.27 8.88 -15.90
N PRO A 358 -15.21 8.28 -15.14
CA PRO A 358 -15.64 8.84 -13.87
C PRO A 358 -14.51 8.78 -12.84
N CYS A 359 -14.55 9.68 -11.87
CA CYS A 359 -13.62 9.70 -10.74
C CYS A 359 -14.35 10.04 -9.44
N THR A 360 -13.75 9.66 -8.33
CA THR A 360 -14.15 10.04 -6.97
C THR A 360 -13.10 10.93 -6.32
N SER A 361 -11.85 10.77 -6.73
CA SER A 361 -10.70 11.54 -6.27
C SER A 361 -9.76 11.89 -7.43
N SER A 362 -8.82 12.79 -7.19
CA SER A 362 -7.74 13.12 -8.13
C SER A 362 -6.86 11.91 -8.48
N CYS A 363 -6.76 10.90 -7.61
CA CYS A 363 -5.95 9.69 -7.85
C CYS A 363 -6.57 8.73 -8.86
N ASP A 364 -7.88 8.81 -9.09
CA ASP A 364 -8.54 7.99 -10.12
C ASP A 364 -8.16 8.44 -11.54
N CYS A 365 -7.56 9.63 -11.61
CA CYS A 365 -7.20 10.33 -12.83
C CYS A 365 -5.71 10.23 -13.07
N ARG A 366 -5.33 10.08 -14.34
CA ARG A 366 -3.91 10.04 -14.72
C ARG A 366 -3.25 11.40 -14.51
N GLU A 367 -1.92 11.39 -14.48
CA GLU A 367 -1.13 12.61 -14.57
C GLU A 367 -1.53 13.45 -15.81
N GLY A 368 -1.62 14.78 -15.63
CA GLY A 368 -2.13 15.72 -16.64
C GLY A 368 -3.66 15.79 -16.73
N THR A 369 -4.39 15.05 -15.88
CA THR A 369 -5.85 15.17 -15.73
C THR A 369 -6.22 15.53 -14.30
N SER A 370 -7.43 16.04 -14.08
CA SER A 370 -7.95 16.44 -12.77
C SER A 370 -9.39 15.96 -12.62
N CYS A 371 -9.73 15.45 -11.44
CA CYS A 371 -11.08 15.02 -11.16
C CYS A 371 -11.99 16.25 -11.01
N ARG A 372 -12.83 16.54 -12.02
CA ARG A 372 -13.69 17.73 -12.04
C ARG A 372 -15.15 17.34 -12.09
N ARG A 373 -15.96 18.10 -11.35
CA ARG A 373 -17.41 18.00 -11.41
C ARG A 373 -17.92 18.52 -12.76
N VAL A 374 -18.82 17.76 -13.38
CA VAL A 374 -19.40 18.11 -14.68
C VAL A 374 -20.93 18.16 -14.61
N GLY A 375 -21.50 19.27 -15.12
CA GLY A 375 -22.94 19.53 -15.12
C GLY A 375 -23.52 19.81 -13.73
N THR A 376 -24.85 19.74 -13.62
CA THR A 376 -25.58 19.90 -12.34
C THR A 376 -25.58 18.63 -11.49
N SER A 377 -25.34 17.47 -12.12
CA SER A 377 -25.22 16.20 -11.42
C SER A 377 -23.99 16.19 -10.49
N ARG A 378 -24.03 15.40 -9.41
CA ARG A 378 -22.86 15.19 -8.52
C ARG A 378 -21.83 14.24 -9.15
N SER A 379 -21.70 14.26 -10.48
CA SER A 379 -20.79 13.40 -11.23
C SER A 379 -19.46 14.09 -11.40
N PHE A 380 -18.38 13.35 -11.18
CA PHE A 380 -17.01 13.82 -11.41
C PHE A 380 -16.36 12.95 -12.48
N VAL A 381 -15.54 13.56 -13.32
CA VAL A 381 -14.82 12.90 -14.42
C VAL A 381 -13.38 13.38 -14.48
N CYS A 382 -12.49 12.54 -15.00
CA CYS A 382 -11.10 12.89 -15.24
C CYS A 382 -10.98 13.83 -16.44
N PHE A 383 -10.84 15.12 -16.15
CA PHE A 383 -10.79 16.18 -17.14
C PHE A 383 -9.33 16.57 -17.44
N PRO A 384 -8.90 16.62 -18.71
CA PRO A 384 -7.56 17.07 -19.08
C PRO A 384 -7.25 18.48 -18.57
N LYS A 385 -6.05 18.69 -18.02
CA LYS A 385 -5.52 20.03 -17.74
C LYS A 385 -5.06 20.61 -19.08
N LEU A 386 -5.84 21.55 -19.64
CA LEU A 386 -5.52 22.27 -20.88
C LEU A 386 -4.66 23.50 -20.61
#